data_AF-A0A414FJZ7-F1
#
_entry.id   AF-A0A414FJZ7-F1
#
_cell.length_a   1.000
_cell.length_b   1.000
_cell.length_c   1.000
_cell.angle_alpha   90.00
_cell.angle_beta   90.00
_cell.angle_gamma   90.00
#
_symmetry.space_group_name_H-M   'P 1'
#
loop_
_entity.id
_entity.type
_entity.pdbx_description
1 polymer ?
#
loop_
_entity_poly.entity_id
_entity_poly.type
_entity_poly.pdbx_seq_one_letter_code
_entity_poly.pdbx_strand_id
1 'polypeptide(L)' 'MSPLEQLFHCYPSPLDEEAEEGKWMTSMQILNYLQTKTRDRLAINKVAQFGCTLQKLSIPSRKSYRGTLYHLVRIE' A
#
# COMPACT_ATOMS: atom_id res chain seq x y z
N MET A 1 -16.99 -26.02 14.66
CA MET A 1 -15.64 -25.63 14.28
C MET A 1 -14.68 -26.75 14.65
N SER A 2 -13.89 -27.24 13.70
CA SER A 2 -12.89 -28.29 13.93
C SER A 2 -11.60 -27.71 14.53
N PRO A 3 -10.77 -28.52 15.22
CA PRO A 3 -9.47 -28.08 15.73
C PRO A 3 -8.54 -27.49 14.66
N LEU A 4 -8.71 -27.94 13.41
CA LEU A 4 -7.99 -27.42 12.24
C LEU A 4 -8.40 -25.97 11.91
N GLU A 5 -9.68 -25.63 12.05
CA GLU A 5 -10.18 -24.26 11.84
C GLU A 5 -9.67 -23.30 12.92
N GLN A 6 -9.48 -23.77 14.16
CA GLN A 6 -8.90 -22.95 15.24
C GLN A 6 -7.45 -22.57 14.96
N LEU A 7 -6.67 -23.44 14.32
CA LEU A 7 -5.28 -23.13 13.92
C LEU A 7 -5.24 -21.96 12.92
N PHE A 8 -6.15 -21.92 11.95
CA PHE A 8 -6.22 -20.82 10.98
C PHE A 8 -6.63 -19.48 11.60
N HIS A 9 -7.34 -19.49 12.73
CA HIS A 9 -7.68 -18.27 13.48
C HIS A 9 -6.58 -17.83 14.48
N CYS A 10 -5.65 -18.71 14.84
CA CYS A 10 -4.54 -18.40 15.74
C CYS A 10 -3.29 -17.86 15.04
N TYR A 11 -3.20 -18.00 13.71
CA TYR A 11 -2.19 -17.26 12.94
C TYR A 11 -2.77 -15.88 12.64
N PRO A 12 -2.11 -14.77 13.05
CA PRO A 12 -2.48 -13.47 12.54
C PRO A 12 -2.44 -13.57 11.02
N SER A 13 -3.56 -13.25 10.37
CA SER A 13 -3.58 -13.18 8.92
C SER A 13 -2.48 -12.20 8.51
N PRO A 14 -1.69 -12.47 7.45
CA PRO A 14 -0.74 -11.48 6.93
C PRO A 14 -1.41 -10.14 6.53
N LEU A 15 -2.74 -10.09 6.57
CA LEU A 15 -3.60 -8.91 6.40
C LEU A 15 -3.61 -7.97 7.62
N ASP A 16 -3.21 -8.40 8.81
CA ASP A 16 -3.17 -7.52 9.99
C ASP A 16 -1.98 -6.54 9.97
N GLU A 17 -0.95 -6.80 9.15
CA GLU A 17 0.09 -5.80 8.89
C GLU A 17 -0.43 -4.56 8.13
N GLU A 18 -1.64 -4.64 7.57
CA GLU A 18 -2.30 -3.57 6.82
C GLU A 18 -3.40 -2.84 7.62
N ALA A 19 -3.66 -3.27 8.86
CA ALA A 19 -4.72 -2.75 9.73
C ALA A 19 -4.26 -1.71 10.76
N GLU A 20 -2.95 -1.58 11.02
CA GLU A 20 -2.41 -0.58 11.94
C GLU A 20 -2.19 0.77 11.22
N GLU A 21 -2.74 1.81 11.85
CA GLU A 21 -2.63 3.24 11.60
C GLU A 21 -1.48 3.69 10.68
N GLY A 22 -1.75 3.69 9.36
CA GLY A 22 -0.80 4.13 8.33
C GLY A 22 -0.67 3.11 7.20
N LYS A 23 -1.56 3.18 6.22
CA LYS A 23 -1.62 2.19 5.13
C LYS A 23 -0.32 2.25 4.32
N TRP A 24 0.49 1.20 4.41
CA TRP A 24 1.64 1.02 3.53
C TRP A 24 1.18 0.68 2.12
N MET A 25 1.52 1.50 1.14
CA MET A 25 1.08 1.28 -0.25
C MET A 25 2.24 1.44 -1.23
N THR A 26 2.22 0.64 -2.29
CA THR A 26 3.12 0.81 -3.44
C THR A 26 2.77 2.08 -4.23
N SER A 27 3.73 2.60 -4.99
CA SER A 27 3.51 3.73 -5.91
C SER A 27 2.28 3.52 -6.81
N MET A 28 2.07 2.29 -7.29
CA MET A 28 0.94 1.94 -8.14
C MET A 28 -0.39 1.97 -7.39
N GLN A 29 -0.45 1.42 -6.17
CA GLN A 29 -1.66 1.46 -5.36
C GLN A 29 -2.05 2.89 -4.99
N ILE A 30 -1.07 3.74 -4.67
CA ILE A 30 -1.29 5.16 -4.39
C ILE A 30 -1.83 5.87 -5.63
N LEU A 31 -1.18 5.66 -6.78
CA LEU A 31 -1.62 6.27 -8.03
C LEU A 31 -3.04 5.84 -8.38
N ASN A 32 -3.35 4.54 -8.29
CA ASN A 32 -4.69 4.01 -8.54
C ASN A 32 -5.71 4.62 -7.57
N TYR A 33 -5.38 4.74 -6.28
CA TYR A 33 -6.26 5.38 -5.31
C TYR A 33 -6.57 6.82 -5.70
N LEU A 34 -5.55 7.61 -6.08
CA LEU A 34 -5.74 8.98 -6.55
C LEU A 34 -6.61 9.04 -7.81
N GLN A 35 -6.43 8.11 -8.75
CA GLN A 35 -7.27 7.99 -9.95
C GLN A 35 -8.73 7.60 -9.66
N THR A 36 -9.04 6.97 -8.53
CA THR A 36 -10.46 6.77 -8.14
C THR A 36 -11.09 8.06 -7.60
N LYS A 37 -10.26 9.00 -7.15
CA LYS A 37 -10.69 10.31 -6.61
C LYS A 37 -10.68 11.40 -7.67
N THR A 38 -9.84 11.27 -8.70
CA THR A 38 -9.75 12.19 -9.83
C THR A 38 -10.33 11.55 -11.09
N ARG A 39 -10.93 12.31 -12.01
CA ARG A 39 -11.44 11.76 -13.29
C ARG A 39 -10.34 11.41 -14.29
N ASP A 40 -9.07 11.62 -13.94
CA ASP A 40 -7.93 11.44 -14.83
C ASP A 40 -7.42 10.00 -14.83
N ARG A 41 -7.49 9.34 -15.99
CA ARG A 41 -6.81 8.07 -16.24
C ARG A 41 -5.34 8.34 -16.56
N LEU A 42 -4.44 8.17 -15.58
CA LEU A 42 -3.00 8.33 -15.81
C LEU A 42 -2.41 7.05 -16.40
N ALA A 43 -1.69 7.18 -17.52
CA ALA A 43 -1.03 6.09 -18.22
C ALA A 43 0.05 5.40 -17.35
N ILE A 44 0.34 4.12 -17.61
CA ILE A 44 1.34 3.29 -16.88
C ILE A 44 2.71 3.98 -16.77
N ASN A 45 3.12 4.74 -17.79
CA ASN A 45 4.38 5.51 -17.78
C ASN A 45 4.44 6.56 -16.67
N LYS A 46 3.29 6.96 -16.13
CA LYS A 46 3.21 7.88 -14.98
C LYS A 46 3.54 7.19 -13.66
N VAL A 47 3.40 5.86 -13.52
CA VAL A 47 3.71 5.14 -12.27
C VAL A 47 5.20 5.24 -11.93
N ALA A 48 6.08 5.07 -12.92
CA ALA A 48 7.53 5.17 -12.72
C ALA A 48 7.93 6.60 -12.31
N GLN A 49 7.45 7.60 -13.06
CA GLN A 49 7.69 9.00 -12.73
C GLN A 49 7.13 9.37 -11.34
N PHE A 50 5.94 8.88 -11.02
CA PHE A 50 5.31 9.05 -9.72
C PHE A 50 6.15 8.42 -8.59
N GLY A 51 6.64 7.19 -8.77
CA GLY A 51 7.54 6.54 -7.83
C GLY A 51 8.83 7.33 -7.59
N CYS A 52 9.45 7.87 -8.65
CA CYS A 52 10.61 8.74 -8.51
C CYS A 52 10.28 10.02 -7.75
N THR A 53 9.09 10.61 -7.97
CA THR A 53 8.62 11.77 -7.21
C THR A 53 8.46 11.46 -5.73
N LEU A 54 7.85 10.33 -5.37
CA LEU A 54 7.70 9.91 -3.97
C LEU A 54 9.07 9.76 -3.27
N GLN A 55 10.08 9.24 -3.98
CA GLN A 55 11.46 9.14 -3.48
C GLN A 55 12.08 10.52 -3.27
N LYS A 56 11.91 11.44 -4.24
CA LYS A 56 12.42 12.82 -4.15
C LYS A 56 11.79 13.61 -3.01
N LEU A 57 10.54 13.33 -2.67
CA LEU A 57 9.83 13.94 -1.55
C LEU A 57 10.22 13.34 -0.19
N SER A 58 11.14 12.36 -0.17
CA SER A 58 11.61 11.69 1.04
C SER A 58 10.47 11.15 1.93
N ILE A 59 9.39 10.69 1.30
CA ILE A 59 8.26 10.08 2.00
C ILE A 59 8.76 8.79 2.68
N PRO A 60 8.40 8.53 3.95
CA PRO A 60 8.79 7.32 4.64
C PRO A 60 8.45 6.08 3.82
N SER A 61 9.45 5.24 3.55
CA SER A 61 9.32 4.08 2.68
C SER A 61 10.10 2.89 3.21
N ARG A 62 9.61 1.68 2.87
CA ARG A 62 10.26 0.41 3.19
C ARG A 62 10.33 -0.49 1.96
N LYS A 63 11.34 -1.36 1.90
CA LYS A 63 11.44 -2.38 0.85
C LYS A 63 10.59 -3.59 1.21
N SER A 64 9.94 -4.18 0.20
CA SER A 64 9.17 -5.42 0.30
C SER A 64 9.42 -6.28 -0.93
N TYR A 65 8.98 -7.53 -0.89
CA TYR A 65 9.02 -8.43 -2.05
C TYR A 65 8.18 -7.95 -3.24
N ARG A 66 7.16 -7.10 -3.00
CA ARG A 66 6.30 -6.49 -4.04
C ARG A 66 6.81 -5.14 -4.55
N GLY A 67 7.95 -4.67 -4.04
CA GLY A 67 8.53 -3.37 -4.37
C GLY A 67 8.63 -2.43 -3.17
N THR A 68 8.74 -1.12 -3.44
CA THR A 68 8.84 -0.10 -2.39
C THR A 68 7.45 0.30 -1.91
N LEU A 69 7.22 0.20 -0.60
CA LEU A 69 6.01 0.63 0.07
C LEU A 69 6.25 2.00 0.71
N TYR A 70 5.25 2.87 0.65
CA TYR A 70 5.27 4.19 1.26
C TYR A 70 4.21 4.26 2.36
N HIS A 71 4.55 4.92 3.46
CA HIS A 71 3.65 5.13 4.57
C HIS A 71 2.70 6.29 4.26
N LEU A 72 1.40 6.05 4.31
CA LEU A 72 0.39 7.08 4.09
C LEU A 72 -0.40 7.30 5.37
N VAL A 73 -0.38 8.54 5.84
CA VAL A 73 -1.21 9.00 6.95
C VAL A 73 -2.41 9.70 6.35
N ARG A 74 -3.62 9.30 6.76
CA ARG A 74 -4.83 10.03 6.40
C ARG A 74 -4.88 11.28 7.28
N ILE A 75 -4.93 12.45 6.65
CA ILE A 75 -5.19 13.70 7.35
C ILE A 75 -6.72 13.82 7.45
N GLU A 76 -7.24 13.89 8.67
CA GLU A 76 -8.67 14.15 8.96
C GLU A 76 -9.04 15.62 8.73
#